data_AF-A0A9Q2ZQ63-F1
#
_entry.id   AF-A0A9Q2ZQ63-F1
#
_cell.length_a   1.000
_cell.length_b   1.000
_cell.length_c   1.000
_cell.angle_alpha   90.00
_cell.angle_beta   90.00
_cell.angle_gamma   90.00
#
_symmetry.space_group_name_H-M   'P 1'
#
loop_
_entity.id
_entity.type
_entity.pdbx_description
1 polymer ?
#
loop_
_entity_poly.entity_id
_entity_poly.type
_entity_poly.pdbx_seq_one_letter_code
_entity_poly.pdbx_strand_id
1 'polypeptide(L)'
;MLKSIITGGTATPTMLAKEIVFCHGEHAVMALPSILGAAGISATEREFTLVSEQVVKILARVAKHLNHDLIKFDEVAASKRINETKGA
;
A
#
# COMPACT_ATOMS: atom_id res chain seq x y z
N MET A 1 15.90 -3.49 3.14
CA MET A 1 15.37 -4.67 2.43
C MET A 1 14.00 -4.97 2.99
N LEU A 2 12.98 -4.74 2.16
CA LEU A 2 11.60 -5.04 2.50
C LEU A 2 11.39 -6.54 2.73
N LYS A 3 10.48 -6.86 3.64
CA LYS A 3 10.09 -8.22 3.97
C LYS A 3 8.59 -8.39 3.72
N SER A 4 8.19 -9.62 3.44
CA SER A 4 6.80 -10.04 3.37
C SER A 4 6.15 -9.90 4.74
N ILE A 5 4.96 -9.33 4.80
CA ILE A 5 4.16 -9.26 6.04
C ILE A 5 3.48 -10.60 6.35
N ILE A 6 3.45 -11.52 5.38
CA ILE A 6 2.86 -12.86 5.52
C ILE A 6 3.92 -13.88 5.90
N THR A 7 5.05 -13.90 5.17
CA THR A 7 6.06 -14.97 5.28
C THR A 7 7.34 -14.54 5.98
N GLY A 8 7.56 -13.24 6.20
CA GLY A 8 8.79 -12.70 6.78
C GLY A 8 10.02 -12.76 5.85
N GLY A 9 9.91 -13.42 4.69
CA GLY A 9 10.96 -13.51 3.67
C GLY A 9 11.19 -12.19 2.93
N THR A 10 12.25 -12.11 2.13
CA THR A 10 12.54 -10.96 1.28
C THR A 10 11.39 -10.66 0.33
N ALA A 11 10.97 -9.40 0.23
CA ALA A 11 9.94 -8.96 -0.70
C ALA A 11 10.42 -7.79 -1.56
N THR A 12 9.98 -7.76 -2.82
CA THR A 12 10.06 -6.55 -3.65
C THR A 12 8.96 -5.57 -3.23
N PRO A 13 9.06 -4.26 -3.56
CA PRO A 13 8.01 -3.29 -3.24
C PRO A 13 6.63 -3.70 -3.76
N THR A 14 6.55 -4.22 -4.99
CA THR A 14 5.29 -4.69 -5.58
C THR A 14 4.75 -5.93 -4.90
N MET A 15 5.60 -6.88 -4.47
CA MET A 15 5.14 -8.05 -3.71
C MET A 15 4.54 -7.63 -2.37
N LEU A 16 5.27 -6.79 -1.63
CA LEU A 16 4.78 -6.25 -0.35
C LEU A 16 3.47 -5.46 -0.53
N ALA A 17 3.37 -4.62 -1.56
CA ALA A 17 2.14 -3.88 -1.85
C ALA A 17 0.94 -4.79 -2.15
N LYS A 18 1.14 -5.93 -2.85
CA LYS A 18 0.07 -6.92 -3.08
C LYS A 18 -0.40 -7.53 -1.77
N GLU A 19 0.52 -7.91 -0.89
CA GLU A 19 0.18 -8.45 0.43
C GLU A 19 -0.60 -7.43 1.27
N ILE A 20 -0.14 -6.18 1.28
CA ILE A 20 -0.82 -5.08 2.00
C ILE A 20 -2.23 -4.86 1.45
N VAL A 21 -2.40 -4.76 0.13
CA VAL A 21 -3.73 -4.56 -0.47
C VAL A 21 -4.64 -5.77 -0.24
N PHE A 22 -4.09 -6.99 -0.27
CA PHE A 22 -4.85 -8.20 0.03
C PHE A 22 -5.36 -8.22 1.47
N CYS A 23 -4.51 -7.88 2.45
CA CYS A 23 -4.85 -7.93 3.86
C CYS A 23 -5.66 -6.72 4.36
N HIS A 24 -5.45 -5.54 3.77
CA HIS A 24 -5.97 -4.28 4.31
C HIS A 24 -6.83 -3.49 3.33
N GLY A 25 -6.89 -3.86 2.05
CA GLY A 25 -7.68 -3.15 1.04
C GLY A 25 -7.38 -1.64 1.00
N GLU A 26 -8.43 -0.83 0.84
CA GLU A 26 -8.31 0.63 0.78
C GLU A 26 -7.81 1.26 2.09
N HIS A 27 -7.98 0.59 3.23
CA HIS A 27 -7.48 1.09 4.53
C HIS A 27 -5.95 1.29 4.53
N ALA A 28 -5.23 0.55 3.68
CA ALA A 28 -3.80 0.71 3.49
C ALA A 28 -3.39 2.16 3.13
N VAL A 29 -4.26 2.92 2.46
CA VAL A 29 -4.00 4.33 2.08
C VAL A 29 -3.80 5.21 3.31
N MET A 30 -4.46 4.91 4.44
CA MET A 30 -4.39 5.73 5.65
C MET A 30 -3.47 5.14 6.72
N ALA A 31 -3.13 3.86 6.62
CA ALA A 31 -2.46 3.12 7.68
C ALA A 31 -1.13 2.48 7.24
N LEU A 32 -0.62 2.78 6.04
CA LEU A 32 0.60 2.18 5.52
C LEU A 32 1.78 2.22 6.53
N PRO A 33 2.10 3.35 7.19
CA PRO A 33 3.18 3.38 8.18
C PRO A 33 2.92 2.42 9.35
N SER A 34 1.70 2.42 9.91
CA SER A 34 1.33 1.55 11.03
C SER A 34 1.34 0.07 10.64
N ILE A 35 0.92 -0.27 9.43
CA ILE A 35 0.96 -1.64 8.89
C ILE A 35 2.41 -2.11 8.78
N LEU A 36 3.30 -1.29 8.22
CA LEU A 36 4.74 -1.61 8.13
C LEU A 36 5.37 -1.73 9.52
N GLY A 37 5.05 -0.82 10.44
CA GLY A 37 5.54 -0.83 11.81
C GLY A 37 5.09 -2.07 12.60
N ALA A 38 3.82 -2.46 12.48
CA ALA A 38 3.28 -3.67 13.10
C ALA A 38 3.94 -4.95 12.56
N ALA A 39 4.38 -4.94 11.31
CA ALA A 39 5.14 -6.02 10.70
C ALA A 39 6.66 -5.98 11.00
N GLY A 40 7.12 -5.02 11.80
CA GLY A 40 8.55 -4.84 12.11
C GLY A 40 9.39 -4.37 10.92
N ILE A 41 8.76 -3.73 9.92
CA ILE A 41 9.42 -3.24 8.71
C ILE A 41 9.79 -1.77 8.90
N SER A 42 11.09 -1.51 9.11
CA SER A 42 11.65 -0.15 9.06
C SER A 42 12.05 0.19 7.62
N ALA A 43 11.08 0.64 6.83
CA ALA A 43 11.32 1.04 5.44
C ALA A 43 12.09 2.37 5.36
N THR A 44 13.08 2.44 4.46
CA THR A 44 13.68 3.72 4.08
C THR A 44 12.68 4.61 3.37
N GLU A 45 12.99 5.90 3.26
CA GLU A 45 12.14 6.86 2.54
C GLU A 45 11.83 6.42 1.10
N ARG A 46 12.86 5.92 0.40
CA ARG A 46 12.73 5.41 -0.97
C ARG A 46 11.88 4.14 -1.03
N GLU A 47 12.10 3.20 -0.10
CA GLU A 47 11.31 1.96 -0.05
C GLU A 47 9.83 2.28 0.24
N PHE A 48 9.56 3.22 1.15
CA PHE A 48 8.21 3.68 1.45
C PHE A 48 7.51 4.26 0.21
N THR A 49 8.16 5.19 -0.49
CA THR A 49 7.61 5.78 -1.72
C THR A 49 7.31 4.71 -2.78
N LEU A 50 8.20 3.73 -2.96
CA LEU A 50 7.97 2.65 -3.92
C LEU A 50 6.79 1.76 -3.52
N VAL A 51 6.64 1.44 -2.23
CA VAL A 51 5.51 0.64 -1.74
C VAL A 51 4.20 1.41 -1.86
N SER A 52 4.18 2.69 -1.46
CA SER A 52 2.97 3.52 -1.49
C SER A 52 2.41 3.70 -2.90
N GLU A 53 3.28 3.98 -3.89
CA GLU A 53 2.89 4.03 -5.29
C GLU A 53 2.27 2.72 -5.79
N GLN A 54 2.85 1.58 -5.39
CA GLN A 54 2.35 0.27 -5.82
C GLN A 54 1.00 -0.06 -5.17
N VAL A 55 0.79 0.30 -3.89
CA VAL A 55 -0.50 0.15 -3.19
C VAL A 55 -1.60 0.90 -3.95
N VAL A 56 -1.37 2.17 -4.27
CA VAL A 56 -2.34 3.00 -4.99
C VAL A 56 -2.65 2.44 -6.38
N LYS A 57 -1.61 2.06 -7.15
CA LYS A 57 -1.79 1.46 -8.49
C LYS A 57 -2.58 0.16 -8.46
N ILE A 58 -2.33 -0.70 -7.45
CA ILE A 58 -3.06 -1.96 -7.30
C ILE A 58 -4.52 -1.69 -6.94
N LEU A 59 -4.80 -0.76 -6.02
CA LEU A 59 -6.18 -0.38 -5.66
C LEU A 59 -6.95 0.19 -6.86
N ALA A 60 -6.33 1.09 -7.64
CA ALA A 60 -6.92 1.60 -8.88
C ALA A 60 -7.24 0.48 -9.87
N ARG A 61 -6.33 -0.49 -10.01
CA ARG A 61 -6.55 -1.66 -10.84
C ARG A 61 -7.70 -2.52 -10.31
N VAL A 62 -7.76 -2.81 -9.02
CA VAL A 62 -8.84 -3.59 -8.40
C VAL A 62 -10.19 -2.90 -8.64
N ALA A 63 -10.29 -1.60 -8.36
CA ALA A 63 -11.50 -0.82 -8.59
C ALA A 63 -11.97 -0.89 -10.05
N LYS A 64 -11.05 -0.76 -11.01
CA LYS A 64 -11.36 -0.92 -12.44
C LYS A 64 -11.91 -2.31 -12.77
N HIS A 65 -11.35 -3.38 -12.19
CA HIS A 65 -11.77 -4.76 -12.50
C HIS A 65 -13.06 -5.17 -11.78
N LEU A 66 -13.42 -4.50 -10.69
CA LEU A 66 -14.71 -4.71 -10.01
C LEU A 66 -15.90 -4.14 -10.79
N ASN A 67 -15.64 -3.33 -11.83
CA ASN A 67 -16.65 -2.75 -12.73
C ASN A 67 -17.84 -2.12 -11.97
N HIS A 68 -17.52 -1.38 -10.89
CA HIS A 68 -18.52 -0.83 -10.00
C HIS A 68 -18.85 0.61 -10.42
N ASP A 69 -20.00 0.82 -11.07
CA ASP A 69 -20.39 2.15 -11.56
C ASP A 69 -20.63 3.17 -10.44
N LEU A 70 -20.95 2.68 -9.23
CA LEU A 70 -21.29 3.51 -8.06
C LEU A 70 -20.08 3.91 -7.21
N ILE A 71 -18.93 3.23 -7.34
CA ILE A 71 -17.76 3.45 -6.46
C ILE A 71 -16.55 3.75 -7.34
N LYS A 72 -16.11 5.01 -7.32
CA LYS A 72 -14.91 5.46 -8.03
C LYS A 72 -13.76 5.60 -7.05
N PHE A 73 -12.66 4.88 -7.32
CA PHE A 73 -11.41 5.08 -6.61
C PHE A 73 -10.71 6.35 -7.13
N ASP A 74 -10.49 7.32 -6.26
CA ASP A 74 -9.75 8.55 -6.58
C ASP A 74 -8.25 8.33 -6.34
N GLU A 75 -7.53 8.00 -7.42
CA GLU A 75 -6.10 7.70 -7.39
C GLU A 75 -5.27 8.91 -6.91
N VAL A 76 -5.67 10.13 -7.27
CA VAL A 76 -4.94 11.36 -6.91
C VAL A 76 -5.09 11.63 -5.42
N ALA A 77 -6.33 11.54 -4.90
CA ALA A 77 -6.58 11.73 -3.48
C ALA A 77 -5.93 10.62 -2.63
N ALA A 78 -5.91 9.37 -3.12
CA ALA A 78 -5.25 8.27 -2.43
C ALA A 78 -3.71 8.45 -2.41
N SER A 79 -3.12 8.85 -3.54
CA SER A 79 -1.68 9.14 -3.64
C SER A 79 -1.25 10.28 -2.72
N LYS A 80 -2.07 11.33 -2.59
CA LYS A 80 -1.83 12.40 -1.62
C LYS A 80 -1.88 11.87 -0.18
N ARG A 81 -2.99 11.22 0.20
CA ARG A 81 -3.22 10.74 1.57
C ARG A 81 -2.15 9.76 2.05
N ILE A 82 -1.77 8.79 1.23
CA ILE A 82 -0.77 7.78 1.63
C ILE A 82 0.59 8.39 1.91
N ASN A 83 0.94 9.50 1.23
CA ASN A 83 2.18 10.21 1.46
C ASN A 83 2.10 11.23 2.61
N GLU A 84 0.90 11.71 2.99
CA GLU A 84 0.70 12.54 4.19
C GLU A 84 0.92 11.74 5.49
N THR A 85 0.64 10.44 5.47
CA THR A 85 0.86 9.57 6.63
C THR A 85 2.35 9.24 6.88
N LYS A 86 3.24 9.66 5.98
CA LYS A 86 4.68 9.41 6.05
C LYS A 86 5.31 10.15 7.24
N GLY A 87 5.31 9.52 8.40
CA GLY A 87 5.84 10.05 9.67
C GLY A 87 4.88 10.05 10.85
N ALA A 88 3.66 9.53 10.67
CA ALA A 88 2.70 9.26 11.75
C ALA A 88 3.02 7.97 12.53
#